data_AF-A0A2D0KIG0-F1
#
_entry.id   AF-A0A2D0KIG0-F1
#
_cell.length_a   1.000
_cell.length_b   1.000
_cell.length_c   1.000
_cell.angle_alpha   90.00
_cell.angle_beta   90.00
_cell.angle_gamma   90.00
#
_symmetry.space_group_name_H-M   'P 1'
#
loop_
_entity.id
_entity.type
_entity.pdbx_description
1 polymer ?
#
loop_
_entity_poly.entity_id
_entity_poly.type
_entity_poly.pdbx_seq_one_letter_code
_entity_poly.pdbx_strand_id
1 'polypeptide(L)'
;MANTFALVLTLATLITGILWCIERFKFAPARKKKLAHIQEQATGAEAQETLAKELNKPSWFETIASVFPVLAIVLVLRSFVYEPFQIPSGSMMPTLLIGDFILVEKFAYGLKDPITQTTLIKTGEPKRGDVAVFKYPKNPSIDFVKRIIGLPGDKIVYDYVNKELQVYPGCGWNTECKGDLPVTYRNVFPSEWTIKEDVTPEGFRISGVYQVPVDEPIGPYTLRQDERVEILGDVSHHILTIPVIRRFPGFSQEGLPAGTWVVPKGQYFAMGDNRDNSDDSRSWGFVPEKNLVGRATAIWISFEKQEGEWPTGVRFSRIGGIH
;
A
#
# COMPACT_ATOMS: atom_id res chain seq x y z
N MET A 1 2.13 10.86 -7.31
CA MET A 1 1.10 10.48 -8.31
C MET A 1 -0.28 10.18 -7.69
N ALA A 2 -0.39 9.68 -6.46
CA ALA A 2 -1.68 9.38 -5.82
C ALA A 2 -2.64 10.59 -5.73
N ASN A 3 -2.15 11.76 -5.33
CA ASN A 3 -2.95 12.99 -5.26
C ASN A 3 -3.51 13.43 -6.62
N THR A 4 -2.77 13.22 -7.71
CA THR A 4 -3.20 13.60 -9.06
C THR A 4 -4.39 12.74 -9.50
N PHE A 5 -4.31 11.43 -9.31
CA PHE A 5 -5.43 10.54 -9.64
C PHE A 5 -6.64 10.78 -8.72
N ALA A 6 -6.41 11.14 -7.44
CA ALA A 6 -7.50 11.52 -6.54
C ALA A 6 -8.21 12.78 -7.03
N LEU A 7 -7.44 13.81 -7.40
CA LEU A 7 -7.95 15.09 -7.90
C LEU A 7 -8.70 14.95 -9.22
N VAL A 8 -8.17 14.15 -10.15
CA VAL A 8 -8.86 13.86 -11.42
C VAL A 8 -10.18 13.14 -11.18
N LEU A 9 -10.20 12.14 -10.29
CA LEU A 9 -11.43 11.41 -9.96
C LEU A 9 -12.46 12.30 -9.28
N THR A 10 -12.07 13.16 -8.32
CA THR A 10 -12.99 14.12 -7.69
C THR A 10 -13.53 15.13 -8.69
N LEU A 11 -12.68 15.72 -9.55
CA LEU A 11 -13.13 16.65 -10.59
C LEU A 11 -14.08 15.98 -11.58
N ALA A 12 -13.75 14.76 -12.05
CA ALA A 12 -14.61 14.02 -12.96
C ALA A 12 -15.97 13.69 -12.31
N THR A 13 -15.98 13.28 -11.04
CA THR A 13 -17.21 13.01 -10.28
C THR A 13 -18.02 14.29 -10.07
N LEU A 14 -17.38 15.41 -9.78
CA LEU A 14 -18.04 16.70 -9.61
C LEU A 14 -18.70 17.18 -10.91
N ILE A 15 -17.95 17.15 -12.02
CA ILE A 15 -18.46 17.57 -13.34
C ILE A 15 -19.63 16.67 -13.75
N THR A 16 -19.47 15.35 -13.69
CA THR A 16 -20.55 14.41 -14.03
C THR A 16 -21.74 14.54 -13.10
N GLY A 17 -21.53 14.87 -11.82
CA GLY A 17 -22.59 15.14 -10.85
C GLY A 17 -23.39 16.41 -11.16
N ILE A 18 -22.71 17.49 -11.57
CA ILE A 18 -23.38 18.73 -12.01
C ILE A 18 -24.24 18.44 -13.25
N LEU A 19 -23.69 17.72 -14.24
CA LEU A 19 -24.41 17.33 -15.44
C LEU A 19 -25.60 16.42 -15.11
N TRP A 20 -25.42 15.46 -14.21
CA TRP A 20 -26.49 14.58 -13.72
C TRP A 20 -27.60 15.35 -13.03
N CYS A 21 -27.29 16.35 -12.20
CA CYS A 21 -28.29 17.22 -11.58
C CYS A 21 -29.07 18.03 -12.63
N ILE A 22 -28.39 18.66 -13.59
CA ILE A 22 -29.04 19.41 -14.67
C ILE A 22 -29.94 18.50 -15.50
N GLU A 23 -29.46 17.30 -15.81
CA GLU A 23 -30.20 16.28 -16.55
C GLU A 23 -31.46 15.85 -15.79
N ARG A 24 -31.29 15.50 -14.51
CA ARG A 24 -32.37 14.98 -13.64
C ARG A 24 -33.45 16.00 -13.34
N PHE A 25 -33.07 17.25 -13.12
CA PHE A 25 -33.99 18.30 -12.66
C PHE A 25 -34.47 19.25 -13.76
N LYS A 26 -33.74 19.39 -14.87
CA LYS A 26 -34.08 20.35 -15.95
C LYS A 26 -34.46 19.65 -17.25
N PHE A 27 -33.60 18.77 -17.77
CA PHE A 27 -33.82 18.17 -19.09
C PHE A 27 -34.80 17.00 -19.08
N ALA A 28 -34.68 16.07 -18.13
CA ALA A 28 -35.61 14.95 -17.99
C ALA A 28 -37.10 15.39 -17.84
N PRO A 29 -37.46 16.37 -16.97
CA PRO A 29 -38.83 16.85 -16.92
C PRO A 29 -39.24 17.63 -18.16
N ALA A 30 -38.34 18.40 -18.79
CA ALA A 30 -38.63 19.10 -20.03
C ALA A 30 -38.90 18.13 -21.20
N ARG A 31 -38.15 17.03 -21.30
CA ARG A 31 -38.39 15.95 -22.27
C ARG A 31 -39.71 15.26 -21.97
N LYS A 32 -40.02 14.90 -20.72
CA LYS A 32 -41.33 14.32 -20.35
C LYS A 32 -42.50 15.21 -20.76
N LYS A 33 -42.39 16.53 -20.60
CA LYS A 33 -43.41 17.49 -21.05
C LYS A 33 -43.53 17.54 -22.58
N LYS A 34 -42.42 17.60 -23.31
CA LYS A 34 -42.43 17.55 -24.78
C LYS A 34 -43.03 16.24 -25.30
N LEU A 35 -42.69 15.12 -24.67
CA LEU A 35 -43.20 13.80 -24.99
C LEU A 35 -44.71 13.70 -24.74
N ALA A 36 -45.20 14.18 -23.60
CA ALA A 36 -46.63 14.22 -23.32
C ALA A 36 -47.40 15.02 -24.38
N HIS A 37 -46.89 16.19 -24.79
CA HIS A 37 -47.51 16.99 -25.85
C HIS A 37 -47.48 16.32 -27.22
N ILE A 38 -46.37 15.69 -27.61
CA ILE A 38 -46.29 15.01 -28.91
C ILE A 38 -47.15 13.73 -28.92
N GLN A 39 -47.27 13.05 -27.78
CA GLN A 39 -48.10 11.85 -27.62
C GLN A 39 -49.60 12.19 -27.64
N GLU A 40 -50.01 13.37 -27.17
CA GLU A 40 -51.36 13.91 -27.37
C GLU A 40 -51.66 14.28 -28.83
N GLN A 41 -50.64 14.64 -29.61
CA GLN A 41 -50.77 15.04 -31.02
C GLN A 41 -50.58 13.90 -32.03
N ALA A 42 -50.00 12.77 -31.61
CA ALA A 42 -49.70 11.64 -32.48
C ALA A 42 -50.89 10.68 -32.64
N THR A 43 -51.79 10.98 -33.59
CA THR A 43 -52.78 10.02 -34.08
C THR A 43 -52.23 9.25 -35.29
N GLY A 44 -51.70 8.04 -35.08
CA GLY A 44 -51.29 7.11 -36.16
C GLY A 44 -49.96 6.38 -35.92
N ALA A 45 -49.81 5.19 -36.52
CA ALA A 45 -48.66 4.30 -36.31
C ALA A 45 -47.30 4.90 -36.77
N GLU A 46 -47.26 5.68 -37.86
CA GLU A 46 -46.05 6.36 -38.33
C GLU A 46 -45.59 7.49 -37.39
N ALA A 47 -46.53 8.19 -36.76
CA ALA A 47 -46.24 9.25 -35.79
C ALA A 47 -45.66 8.66 -34.49
N GLN A 48 -46.10 7.46 -34.09
CA GLN A 48 -45.53 6.73 -32.97
C GLN A 48 -44.13 6.18 -33.27
N GLU A 49 -43.84 5.77 -34.51
CA GLU A 49 -42.50 5.30 -34.89
C GLU A 49 -41.47 6.44 -34.94
N THR A 50 -41.85 7.60 -35.46
CA THR A 50 -41.00 8.81 -35.45
C THR A 50 -40.76 9.34 -34.03
N LEU A 51 -41.78 9.30 -33.16
CA LEU A 51 -41.64 9.59 -31.73
C LEU A 51 -40.65 8.64 -31.04
N ALA A 52 -40.70 7.34 -31.34
CA ALA A 52 -39.78 6.35 -30.80
C ALA A 52 -38.32 6.56 -31.24
N LYS A 53 -38.09 7.02 -32.47
CA LYS A 53 -36.74 7.37 -32.99
C LYS A 53 -36.15 8.63 -32.37
N GLU A 54 -36.96 9.64 -32.08
CA GLU A 54 -36.54 10.85 -31.35
C GLU A 54 -36.25 10.55 -29.86
N LEU A 55 -37.03 9.65 -29.26
CA LEU A 55 -36.85 9.17 -27.87
C LEU A 55 -35.55 8.40 -27.65
N ASN A 56 -35.12 7.61 -28.64
CA ASN A 56 -34.01 6.67 -28.50
C ASN A 56 -32.63 7.25 -28.88
N LYS A 57 -32.50 8.55 -29.11
CA LYS A 57 -31.19 9.18 -29.33
C LYS A 57 -30.63 9.63 -27.98
N PRO A 58 -29.72 8.87 -27.35
CA PRO A 58 -29.04 9.35 -26.16
C PRO A 58 -28.25 10.60 -26.55
N SER A 59 -28.57 11.72 -25.90
CA SER A 59 -27.71 12.90 -26.00
C SER A 59 -26.35 12.56 -25.40
N TRP A 60 -25.26 13.07 -25.99
CA TRP A 60 -23.92 12.94 -25.42
C TRP A 60 -23.88 13.40 -23.95
N PHE A 61 -24.78 14.32 -23.58
CA PHE A 61 -24.99 14.79 -22.21
C PHE A 61 -25.54 13.71 -21.27
N GLU A 62 -26.50 12.89 -21.72
CA GLU A 62 -27.06 11.77 -20.96
C GLU A 62 -26.02 10.68 -20.75
N THR A 63 -25.21 10.39 -21.77
CA THR A 63 -24.12 9.42 -21.68
C THR A 63 -23.13 9.82 -20.58
N ILE A 64 -22.69 11.09 -20.54
CA ILE A 64 -21.76 11.58 -19.51
C ILE A 64 -22.42 11.60 -18.12
N ALA A 65 -23.67 12.04 -18.02
CA ALA A 65 -24.41 12.07 -16.76
C ALA A 65 -24.64 10.66 -16.17
N SER A 66 -24.84 9.65 -17.01
CA SER A 66 -25.08 8.27 -16.55
C SER A 66 -23.88 7.61 -15.88
N VAL A 67 -22.66 8.12 -16.10
CA VAL A 67 -21.43 7.63 -15.47
C VAL A 67 -21.27 8.14 -14.03
N PHE A 68 -21.99 9.20 -13.64
CA PHE A 68 -21.88 9.81 -12.30
C PHE A 68 -22.06 8.82 -11.14
N PRO A 69 -23.11 7.97 -11.07
CA PRO A 69 -23.30 7.08 -9.92
C PRO A 69 -22.12 6.12 -9.75
N VAL A 70 -21.54 5.63 -10.85
CA VAL A 70 -20.37 4.74 -10.82
C VAL A 70 -19.15 5.49 -10.28
N LEU A 71 -18.87 6.69 -10.81
CA LEU A 71 -17.75 7.50 -10.33
C LEU A 71 -17.92 7.92 -8.86
N ALA A 72 -19.14 8.25 -8.44
CA ALA A 72 -19.45 8.60 -7.06
C ALA A 72 -19.20 7.42 -6.11
N ILE A 73 -19.63 6.21 -6.48
CA ILE A 73 -19.35 4.99 -5.68
C ILE A 73 -17.84 4.75 -5.62
N VAL A 74 -17.14 4.80 -6.76
CA VAL A 74 -15.68 4.59 -6.80
C VAL A 74 -14.96 5.66 -5.97
N LEU A 75 -15.41 6.91 -6.03
CA LEU A 75 -14.87 8.01 -5.23
C LEU A 75 -15.07 7.73 -3.73
N VAL A 76 -16.27 7.36 -3.30
CA VAL A 76 -16.55 7.07 -1.88
C VAL A 76 -15.74 5.87 -1.40
N LEU A 77 -15.74 4.77 -2.15
CA LEU A 77 -14.98 3.58 -1.82
C LEU A 77 -13.49 3.88 -1.71
N ARG A 78 -12.94 4.68 -2.62
CA ARG A 78 -11.52 5.05 -2.63
C ARG A 78 -11.15 6.06 -1.56
N SER A 79 -12.00 7.07 -1.34
CA SER A 79 -11.73 8.12 -0.37
C SER A 79 -11.70 7.57 1.05
N PHE A 80 -12.54 6.57 1.34
CA PHE A 80 -12.77 6.14 2.72
C PHE A 80 -12.42 4.68 2.97
N VAL A 81 -12.72 3.75 2.05
CA VAL A 81 -12.64 2.30 2.31
C VAL A 81 -11.29 1.69 1.91
N TYR A 82 -11.02 1.61 0.60
CA TYR A 82 -9.87 0.93 0.03
C TYR A 82 -9.15 1.79 -1.01
N GLU A 83 -7.85 1.97 -0.84
CA GLU A 83 -7.02 2.66 -1.82
C GLU A 83 -6.02 1.70 -2.47
N PRO A 84 -5.94 1.66 -3.81
CA PRO A 84 -4.97 0.83 -4.49
C PRO A 84 -3.59 1.49 -4.48
N PHE A 85 -2.55 0.73 -4.11
CA PHE A 85 -1.16 1.16 -4.19
C PHE A 85 -0.36 0.21 -5.07
N GLN A 86 0.58 0.77 -5.84
CA GLN A 86 1.59 0.00 -6.56
C GLN A 86 2.84 -0.15 -5.68
N ILE A 87 3.46 -1.32 -5.69
CA ILE A 87 4.74 -1.59 -5.01
C ILE A 87 5.90 -1.33 -5.99
N PRO A 88 6.68 -0.26 -5.79
CA PRO A 88 7.75 0.11 -6.72
C PRO A 88 9.10 -0.56 -6.36
N SER A 89 9.28 -1.04 -5.12
CA SER A 89 10.57 -1.50 -4.61
C SER A 89 10.49 -2.85 -3.87
N GLY A 90 11.63 -3.53 -3.77
CA GLY A 90 11.76 -4.88 -3.20
C GLY A 90 11.92 -4.97 -1.68
N SER A 91 11.63 -3.89 -0.94
CA SER A 91 11.89 -3.84 0.53
C SER A 91 10.98 -4.74 1.38
N MET A 92 9.85 -5.16 0.83
CA MET A 92 8.88 -6.04 1.48
C MET A 92 8.92 -7.47 0.92
N MET A 93 9.96 -7.84 0.19
CA MET A 93 10.11 -9.21 -0.33
C MET A 93 10.36 -10.21 0.82
N PRO A 94 9.81 -11.44 0.74
CA PRO A 94 9.06 -12.00 -0.39
C PRO A 94 7.55 -11.72 -0.32
N THR A 95 7.07 -11.12 0.78
CA THR A 95 5.66 -10.79 1.03
C THR A 95 5.05 -9.94 -0.08
N LEU A 96 5.72 -8.83 -0.44
CA LEU A 96 5.35 -7.96 -1.55
C LEU A 96 6.52 -7.82 -2.53
N LEU A 97 6.23 -8.05 -3.81
CA LEU A 97 7.19 -7.96 -4.90
C LEU A 97 7.01 -6.65 -5.69
N ILE A 98 8.08 -6.24 -6.38
CA ILE A 98 8.01 -5.14 -7.35
C ILE A 98 6.96 -5.49 -8.40
N GLY A 99 6.03 -4.56 -8.66
CA GLY A 99 4.92 -4.75 -9.59
C GLY A 99 3.64 -5.35 -8.97
N ASP A 100 3.64 -5.67 -7.67
CA ASP A 100 2.39 -5.96 -6.96
C ASP A 100 1.53 -4.69 -6.82
N PHE A 101 0.22 -4.85 -6.96
CA PHE A 101 -0.76 -3.84 -6.64
C PHE A 101 -1.61 -4.31 -5.46
N ILE A 102 -1.55 -3.55 -4.37
CA ILE A 102 -2.17 -3.89 -3.08
C ILE A 102 -3.43 -3.06 -2.82
N LEU A 103 -4.37 -3.63 -2.07
CA LEU A 103 -5.52 -2.95 -1.49
C LEU A 103 -5.20 -2.55 -0.05
N VAL A 104 -5.32 -1.25 0.22
CA VAL A 104 -5.03 -0.66 1.53
C VAL A 104 -6.33 -0.22 2.20
N GLU A 105 -6.64 -0.82 3.34
CA GLU A 105 -7.77 -0.48 4.20
C GLU A 105 -7.42 0.77 5.03
N LYS A 106 -8.06 1.90 4.72
CA LYS A 106 -7.75 3.19 5.38
C LYS A 106 -8.41 3.32 6.75
N PHE A 107 -9.60 2.74 6.91
CA PHE A 107 -10.31 2.71 8.19
C PHE A 107 -9.60 1.92 9.28
N ALA A 108 -8.61 1.09 8.96
CA ALA A 108 -7.88 0.34 9.98
C ALA A 108 -7.20 1.25 11.02
N TYR A 109 -6.74 2.44 10.60
CA TYR A 109 -5.94 3.36 11.43
C TYR A 109 -6.58 4.74 11.61
N GLY A 110 -7.91 4.79 11.64
CA GLY A 110 -8.67 6.04 11.72
C GLY A 110 -9.13 6.54 10.35
N LEU A 111 -10.35 7.06 10.30
CA LEU A 111 -10.84 7.77 9.13
C LEU A 111 -10.13 9.12 9.04
N LYS A 112 -9.34 9.32 7.98
CA LYS A 112 -8.62 10.57 7.74
C LYS A 112 -9.28 11.40 6.65
N ASP A 113 -9.22 12.71 6.80
CA ASP A 113 -9.63 13.63 5.76
C ASP A 113 -8.74 13.44 4.50
N PRO A 114 -9.31 13.29 3.30
CA PRO A 114 -8.54 12.98 2.09
C PRO A 114 -7.62 14.13 1.63
N ILE A 115 -7.82 15.35 2.12
CA ILE A 115 -7.06 16.55 1.74
C ILE A 115 -6.07 16.93 2.84
N THR A 116 -6.56 17.10 4.07
CA THR A 116 -5.78 17.58 5.22
C THR A 116 -5.16 16.45 6.05
N GLN A 117 -5.60 15.20 5.84
CA GLN A 117 -5.15 14.00 6.57
C GLN A 117 -5.31 14.07 8.09
N THR A 118 -6.14 14.99 8.57
CA THR A 118 -6.55 15.05 9.96
C THR A 118 -7.44 13.84 10.26
N THR A 119 -7.29 13.27 11.45
CA THR A 119 -8.11 12.11 11.86
C THR A 119 -9.50 12.61 12.25
N LEU A 120 -10.50 12.28 11.44
CA LEU A 120 -11.90 12.62 11.66
C LEU A 120 -12.52 11.70 12.71
N ILE A 121 -12.25 10.40 12.61
CA ILE A 121 -12.80 9.37 13.50
C ILE A 121 -11.68 8.38 13.84
N LYS A 122 -11.40 8.21 15.14
CA LYS A 122 -10.49 7.16 15.61
C LYS A 122 -11.23 5.81 15.58
N THR A 123 -10.84 4.94 14.66
CA THR A 123 -11.46 3.61 14.48
C THR A 123 -10.58 2.48 14.97
N GLY A 124 -9.26 2.61 14.87
CA GLY A 124 -8.31 1.58 15.30
C GLY A 124 -6.86 2.09 15.31
N GLU A 125 -5.97 1.26 15.85
CA GLU A 125 -4.52 1.46 15.87
C GLU A 125 -3.84 0.26 15.18
N PRO A 126 -2.67 0.47 14.54
CA PRO A 126 -1.87 -0.63 14.01
C PRO A 126 -1.59 -1.71 15.03
N LYS A 127 -1.78 -2.96 14.59
CA LYS A 127 -1.37 -4.12 15.36
C LYS A 127 0.04 -4.51 14.98
N ARG A 128 0.71 -5.16 15.91
CA ARG A 128 2.01 -5.77 15.65
C ARG A 128 1.87 -6.80 14.53
N GLY A 129 2.80 -6.80 13.60
CA GLY A 129 2.78 -7.65 12.41
C GLY A 129 1.97 -7.11 11.24
N ASP A 130 1.18 -6.04 11.41
CA ASP A 130 0.45 -5.43 10.28
C ASP A 130 1.41 -4.89 9.22
N VAL A 131 1.11 -5.14 7.94
CA VAL A 131 1.76 -4.45 6.83
C VAL A 131 1.08 -3.09 6.66
N ALA A 132 1.78 -2.02 7.03
CA ALA A 132 1.25 -0.66 7.05
C ALA A 132 1.79 0.18 5.90
N VAL A 133 0.90 0.98 5.31
CA VAL A 133 1.26 2.08 4.41
C VAL A 133 1.28 3.36 5.21
N PHE A 134 2.34 4.16 5.06
CA PHE A 134 2.49 5.45 5.74
C PHE A 134 3.33 6.42 4.93
N LYS A 135 3.15 7.71 5.18
CA LYS A 135 4.00 8.76 4.62
C LYS A 135 5.37 8.76 5.28
N TYR A 136 6.42 8.72 4.47
CA TYR A 136 7.80 8.71 4.96
C TYR A 136 8.08 9.93 5.86
N PRO A 137 8.51 9.75 7.13
CA PRO A 137 8.62 10.88 8.07
C PRO A 137 9.59 11.98 7.65
N LYS A 138 10.66 11.67 6.92
CA LYS A 138 11.62 12.69 6.43
C LYS A 138 11.13 13.40 5.17
N ASN A 139 10.32 12.73 4.34
CA ASN A 139 9.69 13.33 3.17
C ASN A 139 8.25 12.81 2.99
N PRO A 140 7.24 13.49 3.56
CA PRO A 140 5.84 13.05 3.52
C PRO A 140 5.19 13.02 2.13
N SER A 141 5.91 13.39 1.08
CA SER A 141 5.45 13.28 -0.32
C SER A 141 5.60 11.86 -0.88
N ILE A 142 6.28 10.97 -0.15
CA ILE A 142 6.56 9.59 -0.53
C ILE A 142 5.86 8.65 0.45
N ASP A 143 5.11 7.69 -0.09
CA ASP A 143 4.46 6.64 0.70
C ASP A 143 5.38 5.42 0.79
N PHE A 144 5.52 4.87 1.99
CA PHE A 144 6.30 3.68 2.32
C PHE A 144 5.36 2.57 2.76
N VAL A 145 5.72 1.33 2.42
CA VAL A 145 5.08 0.12 2.93
C VAL A 145 6.11 -0.67 3.74
N LYS A 146 5.79 -0.93 5.01
CA LYS A 146 6.63 -1.71 5.94
C LYS A 146 5.76 -2.49 6.92
N ARG A 147 6.31 -3.50 7.57
CA ARG A 147 5.66 -4.24 8.65
C ARG A 147 5.85 -3.54 9.99
N ILE A 148 4.79 -3.40 10.78
CA ILE A 148 4.85 -2.83 12.12
C ILE A 148 5.43 -3.86 13.08
N ILE A 149 6.62 -3.58 13.61
CA ILE A 149 7.32 -4.46 14.56
C ILE A 149 7.11 -3.98 15.99
N GLY A 150 7.26 -2.67 16.24
CA GLY A 150 7.16 -2.06 17.56
C GLY A 150 5.97 -1.12 17.69
N LEU A 151 5.23 -1.29 18.77
CA LEU A 151 4.09 -0.46 19.19
C LEU A 151 4.54 0.56 20.26
N PRO A 152 3.76 1.63 20.51
CA PRO A 152 4.07 2.61 21.55
C PRO A 152 4.41 1.98 22.90
N GLY A 153 5.58 2.32 23.45
CA GLY A 153 6.07 1.82 24.74
C GLY A 153 6.90 0.53 24.66
N ASP A 154 7.01 -0.10 23.50
CA ASP A 154 7.87 -1.27 23.32
C ASP A 154 9.34 -0.90 23.38
N LYS A 155 10.16 -1.83 23.89
CA LYS A 155 11.60 -1.83 23.70
C LYS A 155 11.94 -2.88 22.64
N ILE A 156 12.61 -2.48 21.58
CA ILE A 156 13.01 -3.30 20.45
C ILE A 156 14.53 -3.46 20.48
N VAL A 157 15.02 -4.68 20.35
CA VAL A 157 16.44 -4.98 20.15
C VAL A 157 16.57 -5.77 18.86
N TYR A 158 17.42 -5.30 17.94
CA TYR A 158 17.74 -5.98 16.70
C TYR A 158 19.21 -6.40 16.71
N ASP A 159 19.43 -7.71 16.74
CA ASP A 159 20.75 -8.28 16.52
C ASP A 159 21.05 -8.23 15.02
N TYR A 160 21.84 -7.25 14.58
CA TYR A 160 22.20 -7.08 13.17
C TYR A 160 23.23 -8.11 12.67
N VAL A 161 23.79 -8.96 13.55
CA VAL A 161 24.67 -10.07 13.19
C VAL A 161 23.83 -11.30 12.85
N ASN A 162 22.93 -11.69 13.75
CA ASN A 162 22.04 -12.85 13.55
C ASN A 162 20.74 -12.50 12.80
N LYS A 163 20.45 -11.21 12.64
CA LYS A 163 19.28 -10.63 11.96
C LYS A 163 17.96 -10.94 12.67
N GLU A 164 18.02 -11.01 13.98
CA GLU A 164 16.93 -11.43 14.85
C GLU A 164 16.43 -10.29 15.72
N LEU A 165 15.13 -10.32 16.03
CA LEU A 165 14.44 -9.33 16.82
C LEU A 165 14.13 -9.89 18.20
N GLN A 166 14.28 -9.03 19.20
CA GLN A 166 13.69 -9.20 20.51
C GLN A 166 12.79 -8.01 20.77
N VAL A 167 11.60 -8.28 21.28
CA VAL A 167 10.63 -7.23 21.59
C VAL A 167 10.14 -7.40 23.02
N TYR A 168 10.19 -6.31 23.79
CA TYR A 168 9.73 -6.27 25.17
C TYR A 168 8.54 -5.30 25.25
N PRO A 169 7.30 -5.82 25.22
CA PRO A 169 6.11 -4.98 25.17
C PRO A 169 5.97 -4.10 26.41
N GLY A 170 5.69 -2.81 26.21
CA GLY A 170 5.48 -1.86 27.30
C GLY A 170 6.66 -1.67 28.26
N CYS A 171 7.87 -2.14 27.90
CA CYS A 171 9.03 -2.00 28.76
C CYS A 171 9.47 -0.54 28.91
N GLY A 172 9.23 0.30 27.90
CA GLY A 172 9.67 1.69 27.90
C GLY A 172 11.18 1.81 28.13
N TRP A 173 11.57 2.81 28.91
CA TRP A 173 12.97 3.08 29.27
C TRP A 173 13.48 2.26 30.46
N ASN A 174 12.71 1.27 30.93
CA ASN A 174 13.12 0.46 32.07
C ASN A 174 14.35 -0.40 31.72
N THR A 175 15.21 -0.58 32.72
CA THR A 175 16.36 -1.49 32.62
C THR A 175 15.91 -2.94 32.63
N GLU A 176 14.94 -3.27 33.48
CA GLU A 176 14.34 -4.59 33.60
C GLU A 176 12.93 -4.61 32.98
N CYS A 177 12.72 -5.48 32.00
CA CYS A 177 11.43 -5.67 31.34
C CYS A 177 10.66 -6.82 32.01
N LYS A 178 9.34 -6.66 32.21
CA LYS A 178 8.49 -7.66 32.90
C LYS A 178 8.22 -8.94 32.10
N GLY A 179 8.58 -8.94 30.82
CA GLY A 179 8.40 -10.07 29.90
C GLY A 179 8.80 -9.68 28.49
N ASP A 180 9.01 -10.68 27.65
CA ASP A 180 9.28 -10.55 26.23
C ASP A 180 8.10 -11.09 25.40
N LEU A 181 7.97 -10.57 24.19
CA LEU A 181 7.13 -11.17 23.17
C LEU A 181 7.93 -12.30 22.54
N PRO A 182 7.39 -13.53 22.43
CA PRO A 182 8.09 -14.61 21.76
C PRO A 182 8.27 -14.25 20.28
N VAL A 183 9.53 -14.03 19.90
CA VAL A 183 9.96 -13.91 18.51
C VAL A 183 10.79 -15.14 18.18
N THR A 184 10.29 -15.96 17.27
CA THR A 184 10.97 -17.21 16.90
C THR A 184 11.20 -17.29 15.40
N TYR A 185 12.27 -17.97 15.02
CA TYR A 185 12.67 -18.16 13.64
C TYR A 185 12.64 -19.64 13.30
N ARG A 186 12.06 -19.98 12.15
CA ARG A 186 12.16 -21.34 11.59
C ARG A 186 13.42 -21.48 10.73
N ASN A 187 13.65 -22.70 10.25
CA ASN A 187 14.81 -23.06 9.45
C ASN A 187 15.05 -22.08 8.30
N VAL A 188 16.32 -21.77 8.10
CA VAL A 188 16.83 -20.94 7.02
C VAL A 188 17.04 -21.80 5.78
N PHE A 189 16.62 -21.32 4.62
CA PHE A 189 16.86 -21.98 3.34
C PHE A 189 17.25 -20.96 2.27
N PRO A 190 18.08 -21.35 1.29
CA PRO A 190 18.42 -20.47 0.18
C PRO A 190 17.16 -20.16 -0.64
N SER A 191 16.92 -18.88 -0.91
CA SER A 191 15.83 -18.46 -1.80
C SER A 191 16.30 -18.38 -3.25
N GLU A 192 15.34 -18.36 -4.18
CA GLU A 192 15.63 -18.05 -5.59
C GLU A 192 15.98 -16.56 -5.79
N TRP A 193 15.76 -15.72 -4.78
CA TRP A 193 15.99 -14.28 -4.89
C TRP A 193 17.47 -13.95 -4.75
N THR A 194 18.01 -13.32 -5.78
CA THR A 194 19.39 -12.85 -5.83
C THR A 194 19.42 -11.33 -6.00
N ILE A 195 20.43 -10.69 -5.42
CA ILE A 195 20.69 -9.26 -5.59
C ILE A 195 21.95 -9.11 -6.43
N LYS A 196 21.85 -8.33 -7.51
CA LYS A 196 23.01 -7.94 -8.30
C LYS A 196 23.54 -6.61 -7.80
N GLU A 197 24.84 -6.55 -7.57
CA GLU A 197 25.55 -5.33 -7.18
C GLU A 197 26.38 -4.81 -8.34
N ASP A 198 26.21 -3.53 -8.65
CA ASP A 198 27.08 -2.80 -9.56
C ASP A 198 28.17 -2.08 -8.75
N VAL A 199 29.40 -2.13 -9.25
CA VAL A 199 30.53 -1.39 -8.68
C VAL A 199 30.50 0.03 -9.22
N THR A 200 30.28 1.01 -8.34
CA THR A 200 30.38 2.43 -8.66
C THR A 200 31.56 3.07 -7.92
N PRO A 201 32.05 4.25 -8.35
CA PRO A 201 33.12 4.97 -7.64
C PRO A 201 32.78 5.27 -6.17
N GLU A 202 31.49 5.33 -5.82
CA GLU A 202 30.96 5.56 -4.48
C GLU A 202 30.73 4.27 -3.68
N GLY A 203 31.02 3.08 -4.24
CA GLY A 203 30.87 1.77 -3.60
C GLY A 203 29.97 0.82 -4.39
N PHE A 204 29.38 -0.17 -3.70
CA PHE A 204 28.45 -1.10 -4.31
C PHE A 204 27.03 -0.53 -4.30
N ARG A 205 26.35 -0.57 -5.45
CA ARG A 205 24.92 -0.22 -5.56
C ARG A 205 24.13 -1.43 -6.03
N ILE A 206 22.98 -1.67 -5.40
CA ILE A 206 22.06 -2.71 -5.86
C ILE A 206 21.47 -2.28 -7.20
N SER A 207 21.67 -3.08 -8.24
CA SER A 207 21.20 -2.80 -9.60
C SER A 207 19.92 -3.54 -9.97
N GLY A 208 19.58 -4.61 -9.24
CA GLY A 208 18.30 -5.28 -9.38
C GLY A 208 18.18 -6.52 -8.51
N VAL A 209 16.96 -7.07 -8.44
CA VAL A 209 16.65 -8.30 -7.71
C VAL A 209 16.08 -9.32 -8.68
N TYR A 210 16.78 -10.43 -8.88
CA TYR A 210 16.48 -11.42 -9.92
C TYR A 210 16.21 -12.79 -9.31
N GLN A 211 15.32 -13.57 -9.94
CA GLN A 211 15.12 -14.96 -9.60
C GLN A 211 16.12 -15.82 -10.36
N VAL A 212 16.92 -16.60 -9.63
CA VAL A 212 17.83 -17.61 -10.17
C VAL A 212 17.57 -18.90 -9.39
N PRO A 213 17.23 -20.02 -10.06
CA PRO A 213 17.03 -21.31 -9.41
C PRO A 213 18.17 -21.66 -8.44
N VAL A 214 17.82 -22.32 -7.34
CA VAL A 214 18.78 -22.58 -6.25
C VAL A 214 19.94 -23.48 -6.70
N ASP A 215 19.68 -24.39 -7.64
CA ASP A 215 20.64 -25.31 -8.25
C ASP A 215 21.51 -24.66 -9.34
N GLU A 216 21.12 -23.49 -9.84
CA GLU A 216 21.90 -22.75 -10.81
C GLU A 216 22.98 -21.87 -10.16
N PRO A 217 24.19 -21.81 -10.77
CA PRO A 217 25.26 -20.95 -10.28
C PRO A 217 24.91 -19.47 -10.47
N ILE A 218 25.20 -18.66 -9.46
CA ILE A 218 25.08 -17.20 -9.55
C ILE A 218 26.33 -16.59 -10.18
N GLY A 219 26.13 -15.53 -10.96
CA GLY A 219 27.22 -14.78 -11.58
C GLY A 219 28.06 -14.00 -10.55
N PRO A 220 29.20 -13.42 -10.99
CA PRO A 220 29.99 -12.52 -10.16
C PRO A 220 29.15 -11.30 -9.71
N TYR A 221 29.48 -10.76 -8.53
CA TYR A 221 28.77 -9.60 -7.92
C TYR A 221 27.27 -9.83 -7.71
N THR A 222 26.86 -11.09 -7.59
CA THR A 222 25.49 -11.48 -7.28
C THR A 222 25.48 -12.17 -5.93
N LEU A 223 24.59 -11.75 -5.04
CA LEU A 223 24.43 -12.32 -3.70
C LEU A 223 23.08 -13.04 -3.61
N ARG A 224 23.09 -14.29 -3.17
CA ARG A 224 21.86 -15.03 -2.88
C ARG A 224 21.31 -14.61 -1.53
N GLN A 225 20.00 -14.38 -1.49
CA GLN A 225 19.28 -14.14 -0.25
C GLN A 225 18.81 -15.46 0.34
N ASP A 226 18.94 -15.58 1.65
CA ASP A 226 18.34 -16.63 2.44
C ASP A 226 16.94 -16.19 2.89
N GLU A 227 16.02 -17.14 2.90
CA GLU A 227 14.66 -16.96 3.38
C GLU A 227 14.45 -17.76 4.66
N ARG A 228 13.71 -17.16 5.61
CA ARG A 228 13.25 -17.83 6.82
C ARG A 228 11.91 -17.27 7.27
N VAL A 229 11.19 -18.05 8.07
CA VAL A 229 9.93 -17.62 8.68
C VAL A 229 10.22 -16.97 10.02
N GLU A 230 9.78 -15.73 10.20
CA GLU A 230 9.73 -15.03 11.48
C GLU A 230 8.31 -15.10 12.05
N ILE A 231 8.22 -15.53 13.31
CA ILE A 231 6.97 -15.57 14.08
C ILE A 231 7.07 -14.47 15.14
N LEU A 232 6.31 -13.40 14.95
CA LEU A 232 6.24 -12.23 15.82
C LEU A 232 4.97 -12.31 16.67
N GLY A 233 5.07 -12.94 17.85
CA GLY A 233 3.88 -13.27 18.63
C GLY A 233 3.03 -14.32 17.93
N ASP A 234 1.86 -13.93 17.44
CA ASP A 234 0.92 -14.77 16.69
C ASP A 234 1.00 -14.59 15.16
N VAL A 235 1.79 -13.62 14.68
CA VAL A 235 1.92 -13.32 13.24
C VAL A 235 3.16 -14.00 12.66
N SER A 236 2.95 -14.92 11.71
CA SER A 236 4.00 -15.62 10.98
C SER A 236 4.16 -15.03 9.59
N HIS A 237 5.38 -14.64 9.21
CA HIS A 237 5.69 -14.12 7.88
C HIS A 237 7.10 -14.50 7.42
N HIS A 238 7.35 -14.39 6.12
CA HIS A 238 8.65 -14.69 5.54
C HIS A 238 9.51 -13.44 5.49
N ILE A 239 10.82 -13.61 5.68
CA ILE A 239 11.81 -12.54 5.56
C ILE A 239 12.98 -12.99 4.69
N LEU A 240 13.57 -12.04 3.96
CA LEU A 240 14.83 -12.24 3.22
C LEU A 240 16.00 -11.61 3.96
N THR A 241 17.13 -12.31 3.96
CA THR A 241 18.39 -11.84 4.53
C THR A 241 19.57 -12.21 3.63
N ILE A 242 20.68 -11.49 3.72
CA ILE A 242 21.92 -11.76 2.95
C ILE A 242 23.01 -12.16 3.93
N PRO A 243 23.32 -13.45 4.13
CA PRO A 243 24.16 -13.92 5.25
C PRO A 243 25.50 -13.20 5.41
N VAL A 244 26.13 -12.83 4.30
CA VAL A 244 27.45 -12.19 4.27
C VAL A 244 27.43 -10.69 4.63
N ILE A 245 26.27 -10.03 4.56
CA ILE A 245 26.14 -8.59 4.84
C ILE A 245 25.74 -8.37 6.29
N ARG A 246 26.44 -7.45 6.96
CA ARG A 246 26.09 -6.91 8.28
C ARG A 246 25.86 -5.42 8.17
N ARG A 247 24.61 -4.98 8.23
CA ARG A 247 24.27 -3.55 8.23
C ARG A 247 24.12 -3.03 9.64
N PHE A 248 25.01 -2.12 10.03
CA PHE A 248 24.84 -1.36 11.26
C PHE A 248 23.60 -0.47 11.15
N PRO A 249 22.76 -0.38 12.20
CA PRO A 249 21.61 0.52 12.18
C PRO A 249 22.06 1.97 11.99
N GLY A 250 21.46 2.68 11.04
CA GLY A 250 21.76 4.08 10.75
C GLY A 250 21.16 5.07 11.77
N PHE A 251 20.05 4.68 12.41
CA PHE A 251 19.41 5.46 13.46
C PHE A 251 19.79 4.94 14.85
N SER A 252 20.47 5.78 15.62
CA SER A 252 20.70 5.56 17.05
C SER A 252 19.74 6.44 17.87
N GLN A 253 19.16 5.86 18.92
CA GLN A 253 18.38 6.62 19.89
C GLN A 253 19.25 6.93 21.10
N GLU A 254 19.30 8.22 21.46
CA GLU A 254 20.13 8.71 22.56
C GLU A 254 19.86 7.95 23.86
N GLY A 255 20.93 7.57 24.55
CA GLY A 255 20.86 6.81 25.82
C GLY A 255 20.66 5.31 25.66
N LEU A 256 20.60 4.77 24.44
CA LEU A 256 20.48 3.33 24.17
C LEU A 256 21.66 2.80 23.35
N PRO A 257 22.04 1.51 23.51
CA PRO A 257 23.00 0.86 22.63
C PRO A 257 22.52 0.83 21.17
N ALA A 258 23.45 0.75 20.23
CA ALA A 258 23.12 0.54 18.82
C ALA A 258 22.29 -0.74 18.65
N GLY A 259 21.25 -0.68 17.82
CA GLY A 259 20.32 -1.80 17.64
C GLY A 259 19.22 -1.87 18.71
N THR A 260 19.16 -0.92 19.65
CA THR A 260 18.11 -0.86 20.68
C THR A 260 17.30 0.43 20.58
N TRP A 261 15.98 0.31 20.63
CA TRP A 261 15.06 1.45 20.57
C TRP A 261 13.89 1.29 21.53
N VAL A 262 13.46 2.39 22.13
CA VAL A 262 12.20 2.49 22.88
C VAL A 262 11.23 3.31 22.06
N VAL A 263 10.12 2.69 21.65
CA VAL A 263 9.12 3.28 20.77
C VAL A 263 8.33 4.37 21.53
N PRO A 264 8.38 5.64 21.10
CA PRO A 264 7.67 6.72 21.79
C PRO A 264 6.14 6.58 21.69
N LYS A 265 5.43 7.29 22.58
CA LYS A 265 3.97 7.38 22.53
C LYS A 265 3.50 7.94 21.18
N GLY A 266 2.48 7.31 20.58
CA GLY A 266 1.92 7.72 19.29
C GLY A 266 2.88 7.53 18.10
N GLN A 267 3.88 6.66 18.24
CA GLN A 267 4.82 6.32 17.19
C GLN A 267 4.96 4.80 17.06
N TYR A 268 5.47 4.35 15.92
CA TYR A 268 5.61 2.94 15.57
C TYR A 268 7.01 2.67 15.04
N PHE A 269 7.53 1.47 15.27
CA PHE A 269 8.77 0.99 14.68
C PHE A 269 8.44 0.02 13.55
N ALA A 270 8.84 0.35 12.32
CA ALA A 270 8.47 -0.41 11.14
C ALA A 270 9.71 -0.94 10.41
N MET A 271 9.65 -2.18 9.92
CA MET A 271 10.75 -2.85 9.20
C MET A 271 10.27 -3.47 7.90
N GLY A 272 11.17 -3.59 6.93
CA GLY A 272 10.92 -4.34 5.72
C GLY A 272 11.15 -5.84 5.93
N ASP A 273 10.36 -6.66 5.24
CA ASP A 273 10.53 -8.11 5.24
C ASP A 273 11.82 -8.51 4.50
N ASN A 274 12.28 -7.70 3.54
CA ASN A 274 13.62 -7.84 2.96
C ASN A 274 14.64 -7.10 3.83
N ARG A 275 15.13 -7.78 4.87
CA ARG A 275 15.84 -7.18 6.01
C ARG A 275 17.11 -6.45 5.63
N ASP A 276 17.83 -6.95 4.64
CA ASP A 276 19.07 -6.34 4.16
C ASP A 276 18.88 -5.45 2.94
N ASN A 277 17.67 -5.34 2.39
CA ASN A 277 17.34 -4.45 1.28
C ASN A 277 16.13 -3.56 1.61
N SER A 278 16.15 -2.96 2.81
CA SER A 278 15.07 -2.11 3.29
C SER A 278 15.63 -0.87 4.00
N ASP A 279 15.19 0.30 3.53
CA ASP A 279 15.35 1.56 4.25
C ASP A 279 14.14 1.78 5.17
N ASP A 280 14.31 1.56 6.47
CA ASP A 280 13.22 1.50 7.45
C ASP A 280 13.61 2.12 8.80
N SER A 281 12.85 1.83 9.86
CA SER A 281 13.04 2.49 11.15
C SER A 281 14.44 2.31 11.75
N ARG A 282 15.18 1.27 11.34
CA ARG A 282 16.59 1.07 11.70
C ARG A 282 17.51 2.16 11.12
N SER A 283 17.09 2.84 10.06
CA SER A 283 17.87 3.88 9.36
C SER A 283 17.44 5.29 9.72
N TRP A 284 16.13 5.55 9.85
CA TRP A 284 15.59 6.92 9.98
C TRP A 284 14.69 7.16 11.20
N GLY A 285 14.42 6.12 12.00
CA GLY A 285 13.66 6.22 13.25
C GLY A 285 12.17 5.86 13.11
N PHE A 286 11.35 6.43 13.98
CA PHE A 286 9.97 5.97 14.16
C PHE A 286 8.97 6.62 13.20
N VAL A 287 7.82 5.97 13.02
CA VAL A 287 6.67 6.46 12.24
C VAL A 287 5.65 7.09 13.18
N PRO A 288 5.38 8.41 13.09
CA PRO A 288 4.29 9.02 13.85
C PRO A 288 2.92 8.51 13.41
N GLU A 289 1.96 8.36 14.33
CA GLU A 289 0.60 7.90 14.05
C GLU A 289 -0.11 8.73 12.96
N LYS A 290 0.14 10.04 12.93
CA LYS A 290 -0.40 10.95 11.91
C LYS A 290 0.05 10.58 10.49
N ASN A 291 1.21 9.94 10.33
CA ASN A 291 1.77 9.55 9.03
C ASN A 291 1.14 8.27 8.47
N LEU A 292 0.47 7.46 9.30
CA LEU A 292 -0.17 6.21 8.85
C LEU A 292 -1.26 6.49 7.81
N VAL A 293 -1.34 5.66 6.77
CA VAL A 293 -2.37 5.79 5.72
C VAL A 293 -3.40 4.67 5.86
N GLY A 294 -2.96 3.43 6.05
CA GLY A 294 -3.84 2.28 6.20
C GLY A 294 -3.08 0.95 6.21
N ARG A 295 -3.82 -0.14 6.36
CA ARG A 295 -3.28 -1.51 6.40
C ARG A 295 -3.37 -2.16 5.03
N ALA A 296 -2.29 -2.74 4.53
CA ALA A 296 -2.32 -3.56 3.32
C ALA A 296 -3.01 -4.90 3.62
N THR A 297 -4.02 -5.27 2.83
CA THR A 297 -4.88 -6.43 3.10
C THR A 297 -4.81 -7.51 2.03
N ALA A 298 -4.68 -7.13 0.76
CA ALA A 298 -4.65 -8.06 -0.35
C ALA A 298 -3.83 -7.53 -1.53
N ILE A 299 -3.30 -8.43 -2.34
CA ILE A 299 -2.80 -8.14 -3.70
C ILE A 299 -3.96 -8.41 -4.65
N TRP A 300 -4.38 -7.40 -5.42
CA TRP A 300 -5.51 -7.54 -6.36
C TRP A 300 -5.06 -7.77 -7.81
N ILE A 301 -3.85 -7.34 -8.16
CA ILE A 301 -3.16 -7.70 -9.40
C ILE A 301 -1.65 -7.64 -9.19
N SER A 302 -0.89 -8.41 -9.96
CA SER A 302 0.56 -8.41 -9.88
C SER A 302 1.17 -8.52 -11.27
N PHE A 303 2.09 -7.62 -11.58
CA PHE A 303 2.83 -7.61 -12.83
C PHE A 303 4.28 -8.01 -12.60
N GLU A 304 4.81 -8.84 -13.48
CA GLU A 304 6.22 -9.19 -13.50
C GLU A 304 7.03 -8.06 -14.13
N LYS A 305 7.91 -7.43 -13.34
CA LYS A 305 8.80 -6.34 -13.76
C LYS A 305 9.90 -6.07 -12.73
N GLN A 306 10.95 -5.39 -13.18
CA GLN A 306 11.95 -4.75 -12.32
C GLN A 306 11.62 -3.27 -12.04
N GLU A 307 12.38 -2.66 -11.14
CA GLU A 307 12.26 -1.24 -10.83
C GLU A 307 12.52 -0.39 -12.08
N GLY A 308 11.62 0.55 -12.38
CA GLY A 308 11.73 1.41 -13.57
C GLY A 308 11.37 0.76 -14.93
N GLU A 309 11.14 -0.56 -14.99
CA GLU A 309 10.89 -1.27 -16.25
C GLU A 309 9.40 -1.47 -16.59
N TRP A 310 9.12 -1.78 -17.87
CA TRP A 310 7.79 -2.18 -18.33
C TRP A 310 7.46 -3.62 -17.92
N PRO A 311 6.21 -3.93 -17.57
CA PRO A 311 5.76 -5.31 -17.31
C PRO A 311 6.03 -6.28 -18.46
N THR A 312 6.53 -7.46 -18.12
CA THR A 312 6.71 -8.59 -19.05
C THR A 312 5.58 -9.62 -18.96
N GLY A 313 4.87 -9.68 -17.83
CA GLY A 313 3.82 -10.66 -17.57
C GLY A 313 2.92 -10.33 -16.40
N VAL A 314 1.96 -11.21 -16.11
CA VAL A 314 1.02 -11.09 -14.98
C VAL A 314 1.16 -12.31 -14.08
N ARG A 315 1.36 -12.08 -12.77
CA ARG A 315 1.52 -13.13 -11.74
C ARG A 315 0.20 -13.40 -11.03
N PHE A 316 -0.70 -14.13 -11.67
CA PHE A 316 -2.02 -14.44 -11.11
C PHE A 316 -1.99 -15.21 -9.78
N SER A 317 -0.95 -16.03 -9.56
CA SER A 317 -0.75 -16.80 -8.31
C SER A 317 -0.58 -15.93 -7.07
N ARG A 318 -0.24 -14.64 -7.24
CA ARG A 318 -0.06 -13.70 -6.12
C ARG A 318 -1.34 -13.00 -5.69
N ILE A 319 -2.43 -13.12 -6.45
CA ILE A 319 -3.70 -12.47 -6.10
C ILE A 319 -4.28 -13.17 -4.85
N GLY A 320 -4.50 -12.41 -3.78
CA GLY A 320 -4.96 -12.96 -2.51
C GLY A 320 -4.63 -12.10 -1.31
N GLY A 321 -4.91 -12.62 -0.11
CA GLY A 321 -4.65 -11.95 1.16
C GLY A 321 -3.16 -11.88 1.49
N ILE A 322 -2.74 -10.76 2.08
CA ILE A 322 -1.38 -10.55 2.58
C ILE A 322 -1.34 -11.03 4.05
N HIS A 323 -0.30 -11.80 4.40
CA HIS A 323 -0.01 -12.25 5.76
C HIS A 323 1.48 -12.00 6.06
#